data_AF-A0A6J5YH04-F1
#
_entry.id   AF-A0A6J5YH04-F1
#
_cell.length_a   1.000
_cell.length_b   1.000
_cell.length_c   1.000
_cell.angle_alpha   90.00
_cell.angle_beta   90.00
_cell.angle_gamma   90.00
#
_symmetry.space_group_name_H-M   'P 1'
#
loop_
_entity.id
_entity.type
_entity.pdbx_description
1 polymer ?
#
loop_
_entity_poly.entity_id
_entity_poly.type
_entity_poly.pdbx_seq_one_letter_code
_entity_poly.pdbx_strand_id
1 'polypeptide(L)'
;MLGFAADPLIAPTGSERGSAFGYPMPMNQRTHSLAPRANPNSPIDGHVSGQTSRRTSAATAIVLIALMLAGCGAGGSAETSAMNPSPESKTITAPTSGSPSPAVSGRSVEFAVMAHGVDSDQSFRTTGANAQLRYGNGRLTGNTTIDGAPADAELLAQVNYDQGSGPFTGFWTFTFGDGSDLVLAYSGTATKTGDDTSIVGDLTVFGGTGSYASVTGGGTLRGERTVALGGDVDYRFSLTLAGLPTDRPAADEK
;
A
#
# COMPACT_ATOMS: atom_id res chain seq x y z
N MET A 1 -23.36 -7.88 33.74
CA MET A 1 -24.04 -6.56 33.78
C MET A 1 -23.17 -5.63 34.59
N LEU A 2 -22.19 -4.99 33.95
CA LEU A 2 -21.30 -3.99 34.53
C LEU A 2 -21.05 -2.96 33.43
N GLY A 3 -21.59 -1.76 33.63
CA GLY A 3 -21.51 -0.64 32.70
C GLY A 3 -20.22 0.13 32.87
N PHE A 4 -19.63 0.56 31.76
CA PHE A 4 -18.58 1.56 31.74
C PHE A 4 -19.19 2.89 31.35
N ALA A 5 -19.09 3.84 32.28
CA ALA A 5 -19.49 5.22 32.13
C ALA A 5 -18.49 5.98 31.24
N ALA A 6 -19.02 6.95 30.49
CA ALA A 6 -18.28 7.87 29.64
C ALA A 6 -17.45 8.86 30.46
N ASP A 7 -16.24 9.17 29.98
CA ASP A 7 -15.37 10.22 30.51
C ASP A 7 -15.51 11.49 29.65
N PRO A 8 -15.70 12.69 30.24
CA PRO A 8 -16.01 13.90 29.49
C PRO A 8 -14.77 14.68 29.00
N LEU A 9 -14.97 15.32 27.85
CA LEU A 9 -14.15 16.34 27.21
C LEU A 9 -13.53 17.36 28.19
N ILE A 10 -12.20 17.47 28.17
CA ILE A 10 -11.45 18.60 28.73
C ILE A 10 -10.98 19.47 27.56
N ALA A 11 -11.52 20.69 27.47
CA ALA A 11 -11.02 21.75 26.60
C ALA A 11 -9.92 22.55 27.32
N PRO A 12 -8.81 22.90 26.67
CA PRO A 12 -7.90 23.91 27.21
C PRO A 12 -8.31 25.33 26.78
N THR A 13 -8.66 26.14 27.76
CA THR A 13 -8.73 27.60 27.69
C THR A 13 -7.41 28.22 28.18
N GLY A 14 -6.87 29.19 27.43
CA GLY A 14 -5.80 30.11 27.86
C GLY A 14 -4.89 30.48 26.67
N SER A 15 -4.98 31.65 26.04
CA SER A 15 -4.64 33.01 26.51
C SER A 15 -3.20 33.16 26.96
N GLU A 16 -2.28 33.38 26.02
CA GLU A 16 -1.06 34.14 26.30
C GLU A 16 -0.78 35.18 25.20
N ARG A 17 -0.49 36.38 25.70
CA ARG A 17 -0.12 37.58 24.98
C ARG A 17 1.36 37.55 24.65
N GLY A 18 1.71 38.11 23.49
CA GLY A 18 2.90 38.94 23.33
C GLY A 18 4.16 38.22 22.90
N SER A 19 4.65 38.57 21.71
CA SER A 19 5.89 39.34 21.55
C SER A 19 6.24 39.42 20.07
N ALA A 20 6.31 40.64 19.55
CA ALA A 20 6.81 40.93 18.23
C ALA A 20 8.31 40.62 18.17
N PHE A 21 8.69 39.61 17.39
CA PHE A 21 10.06 39.43 16.92
C PHE A 21 10.03 39.56 15.39
N GLY A 22 10.50 40.71 14.92
CA GLY A 22 10.76 40.96 13.51
C GLY A 22 11.96 40.13 13.06
N TYR A 23 11.73 39.22 12.12
CA TYR A 23 12.80 38.59 11.36
C TYR A 23 13.10 39.44 10.12
N PRO A 24 14.36 39.86 9.88
CA PRO A 24 14.73 40.51 8.64
C PRO A 24 14.62 39.52 7.48
N MET A 25 13.83 39.89 6.46
CA MET A 25 13.71 39.16 5.20
C MET A 25 15.08 39.13 4.49
N PRO A 26 15.58 37.97 4.05
CA PRO A 26 16.77 37.92 3.22
C PRO A 26 16.48 38.54 1.84
N MET A 27 17.31 39.52 1.48
CA MET A 27 17.31 40.15 0.17
C MET A 27 17.52 39.10 -0.92
N ASN A 28 16.60 39.15 -1.89
CA ASN A 28 16.61 38.48 -3.17
C ASN A 28 17.85 38.89 -3.99
N GLN A 29 18.91 38.07 -3.99
CA GLN A 29 19.98 38.19 -4.98
C GLN A 29 19.58 37.46 -6.25
N ARG A 30 19.04 38.23 -7.20
CA ARG A 30 18.98 37.86 -8.63
C ARG A 30 20.41 37.65 -9.15
N THR A 31 20.86 36.41 -9.19
CA THR A 31 21.99 36.03 -10.05
C THR A 31 21.49 35.90 -11.48
N HIS A 32 21.82 36.88 -12.32
CA HIS A 32 21.72 36.75 -13.76
C HIS A 32 22.73 35.70 -14.23
N SER A 33 22.28 34.45 -14.39
CA SER A 33 23.04 33.42 -15.09
C SER A 33 22.99 33.72 -16.59
N LEU A 34 24.09 34.26 -17.11
CA LEU A 34 24.34 34.40 -18.54
C LEU A 34 24.51 33.00 -19.13
N ALA A 35 23.59 32.61 -20.02
CA ALA A 35 23.73 31.41 -20.83
C ALA A 35 25.00 31.51 -21.70
N PRO A 36 25.80 30.44 -21.84
CA PRO A 36 26.91 30.43 -22.78
C PRO A 36 26.36 30.48 -24.21
N ARG A 37 26.82 31.50 -24.94
CA ARG A 37 26.56 31.69 -26.37
C ARG A 37 27.28 30.58 -27.15
N ALA A 38 26.52 29.68 -27.78
CA ALA A 38 27.08 28.66 -28.65
C ALA A 38 27.85 29.30 -29.82
N ASN A 39 29.09 28.86 -30.04
CA ASN A 39 29.93 29.25 -31.17
C ASN A 39 29.50 28.47 -32.42
N PRO A 40 29.04 29.12 -33.51
CA PRO A 40 28.57 28.43 -34.71
C PRO A 40 29.67 27.91 -35.65
N ASN A 41 30.96 28.04 -35.31
CA ASN A 41 32.07 27.61 -36.17
C ASN A 41 32.88 26.46 -35.58
N SER A 42 32.24 25.30 -35.34
CA SER A 42 32.99 24.04 -35.14
C SER A 42 32.87 23.17 -36.40
N PRO A 43 33.99 22.78 -37.03
CA PRO A 43 33.99 21.93 -38.20
C PRO A 43 33.46 20.53 -37.88
N ILE A 44 32.66 20.01 -38.82
CA ILE A 44 32.11 18.66 -38.85
C ILE A 44 33.25 17.71 -39.20
N ASP A 45 33.84 17.05 -38.21
CA ASP A 45 34.68 15.88 -38.44
C ASP A 45 33.91 14.62 -38.07
N GLY A 46 33.52 13.89 -39.12
CA GLY A 46 32.96 12.57 -39.02
C GLY A 46 34.02 11.56 -38.62
N HIS A 47 33.77 10.82 -37.55
CA HIS A 47 34.40 9.52 -37.36
C HIS A 47 33.36 8.51 -36.88
N VAL A 48 33.04 7.59 -37.80
CA VAL A 48 32.37 6.34 -37.54
C VAL A 48 33.30 5.49 -36.66
N SER A 49 32.84 5.11 -35.46
CA SER A 49 33.37 3.95 -34.74
C SER A 49 32.25 3.31 -33.95
N GLY A 50 31.82 2.14 -34.40
CA GLY A 50 30.86 1.30 -33.69
C GLY A 50 31.41 0.88 -32.33
N GLN A 51 30.62 1.05 -31.28
CA GLN A 51 30.91 0.48 -29.98
C GLN A 51 29.66 -0.27 -29.49
N THR A 52 29.63 -1.55 -29.85
CA THR A 52 28.78 -2.59 -29.28
C THR A 52 29.08 -2.69 -27.78
N SER A 53 28.24 -2.07 -26.95
CA SER A 53 28.33 -2.20 -25.50
C SER A 53 27.73 -3.55 -25.08
N ARG A 54 28.54 -4.61 -25.14
CA ARG A 54 28.29 -5.86 -24.41
C ARG A 54 28.57 -5.60 -22.94
N ARG A 55 27.53 -5.44 -22.12
CA ARG A 55 27.67 -5.51 -20.67
C ARG A 55 27.62 -6.97 -20.24
N THR A 56 28.80 -7.54 -20.10
CA THR A 56 29.08 -8.78 -19.37
C THR A 56 28.97 -8.44 -17.88
N SER A 57 27.85 -8.80 -17.23
CA SER A 57 27.83 -8.79 -15.76
C SER A 57 28.45 -10.10 -15.26
N ALA A 58 29.54 -9.93 -14.52
CA ALA A 58 30.36 -10.97 -13.95
C ALA A 58 29.60 -11.78 -12.90
N ALA A 59 29.83 -13.10 -12.96
CA ALA A 59 29.47 -14.06 -11.95
C ALA A 59 30.04 -13.64 -10.58
N THR A 60 29.18 -13.58 -9.57
CA THR A 60 29.61 -13.58 -8.17
C THR A 60 29.35 -14.96 -7.60
N ALA A 61 30.44 -15.64 -7.25
CA ALA A 61 30.45 -16.92 -6.59
C ALA A 61 29.86 -16.79 -5.17
N ILE A 62 28.83 -17.57 -4.87
CA ILE A 62 28.38 -17.78 -3.49
C ILE A 62 29.07 -19.02 -2.97
N VAL A 63 29.90 -18.80 -1.95
CA VAL A 63 30.62 -19.81 -1.17
C VAL A 63 29.61 -20.64 -0.38
N LEU A 64 29.65 -21.96 -0.57
CA LEU A 64 29.05 -22.94 0.33
C LEU A 64 29.75 -22.87 1.69
N ILE A 65 29.00 -22.60 2.76
CA ILE A 65 29.39 -23.00 4.12
C ILE A 65 28.37 -24.01 4.60
N ALA A 66 28.75 -25.28 4.53
CA ALA A 66 28.12 -26.36 5.27
C ALA A 66 28.57 -26.24 6.73
N LEU A 67 27.63 -26.09 7.66
CA LEU A 67 27.86 -26.40 9.06
C LEU A 67 26.82 -27.42 9.51
N MET A 68 27.26 -28.67 9.61
CA MET A 68 26.56 -29.70 10.36
C MET A 68 26.78 -29.45 11.85
N LEU A 69 25.71 -29.46 12.63
CA LEU A 69 25.77 -29.93 14.01
C LEU A 69 24.56 -30.83 14.28
N ALA A 70 24.90 -32.09 14.52
CA ALA A 70 24.03 -33.11 15.04
C ALA A 70 23.61 -32.75 16.48
N GLY A 71 22.31 -32.78 16.73
CA GLY A 71 21.73 -32.74 18.07
C GLY A 71 20.71 -33.87 18.20
N CYS A 72 21.21 -35.04 18.60
CA CYS A 72 20.39 -36.18 19.01
C CYS A 72 19.83 -35.87 20.41
N GLY A 73 18.51 -35.78 20.54
CA GLY A 73 17.82 -35.60 21.82
C GLY A 73 16.63 -36.55 21.90
N ALA A 74 16.86 -37.70 22.54
CA ALA A 74 15.85 -38.68 22.90
C ALA A 74 15.31 -38.41 24.33
N GLY A 75 14.03 -38.73 24.55
CA GLY A 75 13.39 -38.80 25.87
C GLY A 75 12.37 -37.68 26.09
N GLY A 76 11.16 -37.91 26.58
CA GLY A 76 10.52 -39.11 27.12
C GLY A 76 9.00 -38.87 27.11
N SER A 77 8.23 -39.94 27.06
CA SER A 77 7.37 -40.39 28.16
C SER A 77 5.91 -40.03 27.92
N ALA A 78 5.15 -41.08 27.65
CA ALA A 78 3.70 -41.07 27.60
C ALA A 78 3.13 -40.78 28.99
N GLU A 79 2.21 -39.83 29.06
CA GLU A 79 1.24 -39.76 30.15
C GLU A 79 -0.17 -39.76 29.56
N THR A 80 -0.77 -40.93 29.61
CA THR A 80 -2.21 -41.15 29.55
C THR A 80 -2.89 -40.37 30.65
N SER A 81 -3.68 -39.35 30.31
CA SER A 81 -4.67 -38.77 31.22
C SER A 81 -6.07 -38.99 30.67
N ALA A 82 -6.86 -39.67 31.50
CA ALA A 82 -8.20 -40.16 31.24
C ALA A 82 -9.20 -39.03 30.96
N MET A 83 -10.02 -39.23 29.93
CA MET A 83 -11.23 -38.46 29.65
C MET A 83 -12.31 -38.82 30.68
N ASN A 84 -12.76 -37.85 31.47
CA ASN A 84 -13.97 -37.92 32.31
C ASN A 84 -15.16 -37.29 31.54
N PRO A 85 -16.42 -37.67 31.81
CA PRO A 85 -17.49 -37.65 30.83
C PRO A 85 -18.24 -36.32 30.71
N SER A 86 -18.71 -36.09 29.48
CA SER A 86 -20.02 -35.58 29.07
C SER A 86 -20.79 -34.70 30.06
N PRO A 87 -21.02 -33.43 29.69
CA PRO A 87 -22.25 -32.71 30.02
C PRO A 87 -23.14 -32.56 28.78
N GLU A 88 -24.29 -33.24 28.85
CA GLU A 88 -25.61 -32.88 28.30
C GLU A 88 -25.67 -31.86 27.15
N SER A 89 -26.00 -32.36 25.95
CA SER A 89 -26.50 -31.56 24.83
C SER A 89 -27.80 -30.85 25.21
N LYS A 90 -27.71 -29.55 25.49
CA LYS A 90 -28.86 -28.64 25.34
C LYS A 90 -29.03 -28.32 23.86
N THR A 91 -30.12 -28.80 23.29
CA THR A 91 -30.64 -28.39 21.99
C THR A 91 -30.82 -26.87 21.98
N ILE A 92 -29.87 -26.15 21.39
CA ILE A 92 -30.03 -24.74 21.04
C ILE A 92 -30.69 -24.72 19.68
N THR A 93 -31.96 -24.34 19.65
CA THR A 93 -32.73 -24.07 18.44
C THR A 93 -31.99 -23.04 17.60
N ALA A 94 -31.63 -23.41 16.36
CA ALA A 94 -30.99 -22.52 15.41
C ALA A 94 -31.89 -21.28 15.17
N PRO A 95 -31.34 -20.05 15.17
CA PRO A 95 -32.08 -18.91 14.66
C PRO A 95 -32.35 -19.13 13.18
N THR A 96 -33.63 -19.24 12.86
CA THR A 96 -34.20 -19.27 11.53
C THR A 96 -33.85 -17.98 10.77
N SER A 97 -33.49 -18.18 9.50
CA SER A 97 -33.72 -17.25 8.39
C SER A 97 -33.03 -15.89 8.51
N GLY A 98 -31.76 -15.86 8.10
CA GLY A 98 -31.15 -14.63 7.60
C GLY A 98 -32.00 -14.13 6.43
N SER A 99 -32.65 -12.98 6.64
CA SER A 99 -33.26 -12.19 5.57
C SER A 99 -32.20 -11.98 4.48
N PRO A 100 -32.47 -12.27 3.20
CA PRO A 100 -31.52 -11.99 2.15
C PRO A 100 -31.24 -10.49 2.19
N SER A 101 -30.00 -10.10 2.53
CA SER A 101 -29.55 -8.73 2.30
C SER A 101 -29.89 -8.42 0.85
N PRO A 102 -30.61 -7.32 0.57
CA PRO A 102 -30.93 -6.97 -0.80
C PRO A 102 -29.62 -6.96 -1.58
N ALA A 103 -29.58 -7.72 -2.68
CA ALA A 103 -28.46 -7.70 -3.59
C ALA A 103 -28.34 -6.26 -4.09
N VAL A 104 -27.42 -5.50 -3.50
CA VAL A 104 -27.16 -4.14 -3.92
C VAL A 104 -26.65 -4.27 -5.35
N SER A 105 -27.40 -3.74 -6.32
CA SER A 105 -26.99 -3.74 -7.73
C SER A 105 -25.76 -2.83 -7.87
N GLY A 106 -24.59 -3.39 -7.61
CA GLY A 106 -23.31 -2.75 -7.82
C GLY A 106 -22.88 -2.87 -9.28
N ARG A 107 -22.20 -1.85 -9.79
CA ARG A 107 -21.49 -1.90 -11.06
C ARG A 107 -20.09 -2.49 -10.83
N SER A 108 -19.67 -3.40 -11.70
CA SER A 108 -18.30 -3.92 -11.68
C SER A 108 -17.35 -2.96 -12.38
N VAL A 109 -16.23 -2.64 -11.75
CA VAL A 109 -15.20 -1.74 -12.26
C VAL A 109 -13.84 -2.41 -12.09
N GLU A 110 -13.06 -2.45 -13.18
CA GLU A 110 -11.69 -2.96 -13.19
C GLU A 110 -10.73 -1.89 -13.67
N PHE A 111 -9.56 -1.79 -13.03
CA PHE A 111 -8.53 -0.82 -13.39
C PHE A 111 -7.16 -1.26 -12.85
N ALA A 112 -6.11 -0.58 -13.28
CA ALA A 112 -4.73 -0.84 -12.87
C ALA A 112 -4.05 0.44 -12.38
N VAL A 113 -3.11 0.29 -11.46
CA VAL A 113 -2.29 1.38 -10.91
C VAL A 113 -0.84 0.91 -10.91
N MET A 114 0.05 1.67 -11.56
CA MET A 114 1.48 1.57 -11.28
C MET A 114 1.78 2.51 -10.11
N ALA A 115 2.10 1.96 -8.95
CA ALA A 115 2.32 2.72 -7.73
C ALA A 115 3.81 2.83 -7.42
N HIS A 116 4.28 4.06 -7.23
CA HIS A 116 5.67 4.39 -6.99
C HIS A 116 5.91 4.71 -5.52
N GLY A 117 6.99 4.18 -4.96
CA GLY A 117 7.40 4.46 -3.60
C GLY A 117 7.77 5.92 -3.36
N VAL A 118 7.28 6.50 -2.26
CA VAL A 118 7.70 7.83 -1.80
C VAL A 118 8.71 7.67 -0.68
N ASP A 119 10.01 7.68 -1.00
CA ASP A 119 11.10 7.38 -0.05
C ASP A 119 11.06 8.20 1.25
N SER A 120 10.67 9.48 1.18
CA SER A 120 10.60 10.36 2.35
C SER A 120 9.55 9.95 3.39
N ASP A 121 8.56 9.16 2.96
CA ASP A 121 7.36 8.82 3.74
C ASP A 121 7.30 7.31 4.05
N GLN A 122 8.46 6.64 4.01
CA GLN A 122 8.61 5.23 4.36
C GLN A 122 9.32 5.09 5.71
N SER A 123 8.81 4.19 6.55
CA SER A 123 9.32 3.93 7.90
C SER A 123 9.48 2.43 8.16
N PHE A 124 10.30 1.77 7.34
CA PHE A 124 10.58 0.35 7.50
C PHE A 124 11.69 0.08 8.51
N ARG A 125 11.46 -0.94 9.34
CA ARG A 125 12.42 -1.46 10.31
C ARG A 125 12.71 -2.92 10.02
N THR A 126 13.90 -3.36 10.42
CA THR A 126 14.36 -4.73 10.26
C THR A 126 14.74 -5.31 11.61
N THR A 127 14.40 -6.57 11.86
CA THR A 127 14.73 -7.30 13.10
C THR A 127 14.85 -8.81 12.84
N GLY A 128 15.08 -9.59 13.90
CA GLY A 128 15.23 -11.04 13.86
C GLY A 128 16.62 -11.52 13.44
N ALA A 129 16.83 -12.83 13.54
CA ALA A 129 18.05 -13.47 13.07
C ALA A 129 18.24 -13.17 11.57
N ASN A 130 19.46 -12.79 11.18
CA ASN A 130 19.80 -12.46 9.79
C ASN A 130 18.96 -11.33 9.17
N ALA A 131 18.34 -10.45 9.97
CA ALA A 131 17.55 -9.32 9.47
C ALA A 131 16.38 -9.74 8.55
N GLN A 132 15.80 -10.92 8.80
CA GLN A 132 14.75 -11.49 7.96
C GLN A 132 13.35 -10.92 8.20
N LEU A 133 13.10 -10.30 9.37
CA LEU A 133 11.80 -9.68 9.69
C LEU A 133 11.82 -8.21 9.30
N ARG A 134 10.83 -7.76 8.53
CA ARG A 134 10.71 -6.38 8.06
C ARG A 134 9.30 -5.87 8.26
N TYR A 135 9.14 -4.76 8.97
CA TYR A 135 7.82 -4.20 9.33
C TYR A 135 7.84 -2.68 9.28
N GLY A 136 6.67 -2.06 9.17
CA GLY A 136 6.54 -0.60 9.20
C GLY A 136 5.48 -0.09 8.24
N ASN A 137 5.57 1.19 7.92
CA ASN A 137 4.62 1.85 7.03
C ASN A 137 5.31 2.34 5.76
N GLY A 138 4.59 2.31 4.64
CA GLY A 138 5.03 2.89 3.37
C GLY A 138 3.93 3.69 2.71
N ARG A 139 4.34 4.73 1.98
CA ARG A 139 3.48 5.52 1.11
C ARG A 139 3.87 5.27 -0.34
N LEU A 140 2.88 4.96 -1.18
CA LEU A 140 3.06 4.86 -2.62
C LEU A 140 2.05 5.77 -3.32
N THR A 141 2.42 6.29 -4.49
CA THR A 141 1.56 7.17 -5.30
C THR A 141 1.58 6.75 -6.76
N GLY A 142 0.47 6.94 -7.46
CA GLY A 142 0.37 6.69 -8.90
C GLY A 142 -0.81 7.44 -9.50
N ASN A 143 -1.10 7.17 -10.76
CA ASN A 143 -2.27 7.68 -11.45
C ASN A 143 -3.03 6.51 -12.08
N THR A 144 -4.33 6.67 -12.28
CA THR A 144 -5.19 5.66 -12.89
C THR A 144 -6.42 6.29 -13.54
N THR A 145 -7.24 5.45 -14.16
CA THR A 145 -8.55 5.81 -14.68
C THR A 145 -9.56 4.81 -14.15
N ILE A 146 -10.57 5.31 -13.43
CA ILE A 146 -11.65 4.50 -12.84
C ILE A 146 -12.95 4.90 -13.52
N ASP A 147 -13.58 3.94 -14.21
CA ASP A 147 -14.85 4.18 -14.94
C ASP A 147 -14.76 5.38 -15.90
N GLY A 148 -13.64 5.49 -16.62
CA GLY A 148 -13.36 6.57 -17.57
C GLY A 148 -12.91 7.90 -16.94
N ALA A 149 -12.94 8.04 -15.61
CA ALA A 149 -12.47 9.25 -14.93
C ALA A 149 -11.02 9.11 -14.44
N PRO A 150 -10.12 10.04 -14.80
CA PRO A 150 -8.76 10.05 -14.27
C PRO A 150 -8.77 10.33 -12.77
N ALA A 151 -7.87 9.65 -12.05
CA ALA A 151 -7.69 9.82 -10.61
C ALA A 151 -6.21 9.69 -10.22
N ASP A 152 -5.81 10.48 -9.24
CA ASP A 152 -4.58 10.28 -8.50
C ASP A 152 -4.81 9.18 -7.46
N ALA A 153 -3.86 8.26 -7.33
CA ALA A 153 -3.93 7.14 -6.42
C ALA A 153 -2.86 7.28 -5.34
N GLU A 154 -3.26 7.17 -4.08
CA GLU A 154 -2.37 7.14 -2.93
C GLU A 154 -2.62 5.87 -2.12
N LEU A 155 -1.54 5.19 -1.76
CA LEU A 155 -1.54 4.02 -0.90
C LEU A 155 -0.79 4.34 0.39
N LEU A 156 -1.48 4.15 1.52
CA LEU A 156 -0.86 4.08 2.84
C LEU A 156 -0.88 2.63 3.30
N ALA A 157 0.29 2.00 3.31
CA ALA A 157 0.48 0.59 3.59
C ALA A 157 1.16 0.35 4.94
N GLN A 158 0.67 -0.61 5.70
CA GLN A 158 1.38 -1.23 6.82
C GLN A 158 1.74 -2.67 6.48
N VAL A 159 2.97 -3.06 6.78
CA VAL A 159 3.50 -4.40 6.46
C VAL A 159 4.13 -5.06 7.68
N ASN A 160 4.06 -6.39 7.72
CA ASN A 160 4.79 -7.23 8.65
C ASN A 160 5.25 -8.49 7.93
N TYR A 161 6.47 -8.48 7.42
CA TYR A 161 7.01 -9.53 6.56
C TYR A 161 8.10 -10.34 7.26
N ASP A 162 8.10 -11.63 6.99
CA ASP A 162 9.18 -12.58 7.26
C ASP A 162 9.74 -13.06 5.92
N GLN A 163 11.04 -12.88 5.73
CA GLN A 163 11.75 -13.21 4.49
C GLN A 163 11.10 -12.61 3.22
N GLY A 164 10.45 -11.45 3.37
CA GLY A 164 9.78 -10.73 2.28
C GLY A 164 8.33 -11.15 2.00
N SER A 165 7.81 -12.14 2.72
CA SER A 165 6.41 -12.57 2.65
C SER A 165 5.66 -12.21 3.92
N GLY A 166 4.36 -11.97 3.86
CA GLY A 166 3.55 -11.76 5.06
C GLY A 166 2.35 -10.84 4.84
N PRO A 167 1.60 -10.57 5.92
CA PRO A 167 0.41 -9.75 5.85
C PRO A 167 0.72 -8.26 5.60
N PHE A 168 -0.24 -7.60 4.97
CA PHE A 168 -0.31 -6.15 4.86
C PHE A 168 -1.74 -5.65 5.08
N THR A 169 -1.86 -4.39 5.48
CA THR A 169 -3.13 -3.67 5.62
C THR A 169 -2.95 -2.20 5.28
N GLY A 170 -4.05 -1.47 5.08
CA GLY A 170 -4.00 -0.01 4.99
C GLY A 170 -5.16 0.59 4.20
N PHE A 171 -4.89 1.69 3.52
CA PHE A 171 -5.89 2.41 2.72
C PHE A 171 -5.36 2.82 1.35
N TRP A 172 -6.23 2.72 0.35
CA TRP A 172 -6.11 3.41 -0.92
C TRP A 172 -7.02 4.62 -0.93
N THR A 173 -6.52 5.75 -1.39
CA THR A 173 -7.30 6.96 -1.69
C THR A 173 -7.17 7.24 -3.17
N PHE A 174 -8.30 7.39 -3.86
CA PHE A 174 -8.38 7.82 -5.24
C PHE A 174 -9.02 9.21 -5.30
N THR A 175 -8.23 10.21 -5.67
CA THR A 175 -8.67 11.61 -5.76
C THR A 175 -8.95 11.96 -7.23
N PHE A 176 -10.17 12.35 -7.52
CA PHE A 176 -10.64 12.66 -8.88
C PHE A 176 -10.45 14.14 -9.21
N GLY A 177 -10.46 14.49 -10.50
CA GLY A 177 -10.27 15.87 -10.96
C GLY A 177 -11.34 16.87 -10.48
N ASP A 178 -12.50 16.39 -10.01
CA ASP A 178 -13.55 17.21 -9.38
C ASP A 178 -13.31 17.43 -7.87
N GLY A 179 -12.22 16.90 -7.31
CA GLY A 179 -11.86 16.97 -5.89
C GLY A 179 -12.59 15.94 -5.01
N SER A 180 -13.38 15.05 -5.59
CA SER A 180 -14.00 13.94 -4.86
C SER A 180 -12.97 12.84 -4.57
N ASP A 181 -13.14 12.13 -3.47
CA ASP A 181 -12.30 11.00 -3.07
C ASP A 181 -13.10 9.70 -2.98
N LEU A 182 -12.50 8.60 -3.43
CA LEU A 182 -12.92 7.24 -3.09
C LEU A 182 -11.84 6.58 -2.23
N VAL A 183 -12.20 6.16 -1.02
CA VAL A 183 -11.27 5.51 -0.08
C VAL A 183 -11.62 4.04 0.09
N LEU A 184 -10.64 3.16 -0.11
CA LEU A 184 -10.75 1.73 0.10
C LEU A 184 -9.87 1.31 1.28
N ALA A 185 -10.44 0.58 2.23
CA ALA A 185 -9.65 -0.20 3.17
C ALA A 185 -9.20 -1.49 2.49
N TYR A 186 -7.97 -1.93 2.75
CA TYR A 186 -7.44 -3.17 2.18
C TYR A 186 -6.65 -3.99 3.19
N SER A 187 -6.68 -5.30 2.99
CA SER A 187 -5.88 -6.27 3.74
C SER A 187 -5.55 -7.46 2.87
N GLY A 188 -4.37 -8.05 3.05
CA GLY A 188 -3.96 -9.18 2.24
C GLY A 188 -2.60 -9.74 2.61
N THR A 189 -2.01 -10.50 1.70
CA THR A 189 -0.72 -11.16 1.90
C THR A 189 0.18 -10.98 0.69
N ALA A 190 1.44 -10.66 0.95
CA ALA A 190 2.52 -10.68 -0.03
C ALA A 190 3.26 -12.02 0.06
N THR A 191 3.57 -12.63 -1.08
CA THR A 191 4.33 -13.88 -1.17
C THR A 191 5.55 -13.68 -2.05
N LYS A 192 6.74 -13.79 -1.48
CA LYS A 192 8.01 -13.68 -2.21
C LYS A 192 8.41 -15.04 -2.80
N THR A 193 8.68 -15.07 -4.11
CA THR A 193 9.23 -16.22 -4.84
C THR A 193 10.46 -15.79 -5.62
N GLY A 194 11.65 -16.21 -5.19
CA GLY A 194 12.89 -15.68 -5.77
C GLY A 194 13.03 -14.19 -5.49
N ASP A 195 13.22 -13.38 -6.53
CA ASP A 195 13.28 -11.91 -6.42
C ASP A 195 11.90 -11.24 -6.56
N ASP A 196 10.90 -11.97 -7.04
CA ASP A 196 9.56 -11.45 -7.30
C ASP A 196 8.67 -11.59 -6.06
N THR A 197 7.73 -10.66 -5.91
CA THR A 197 6.69 -10.71 -4.90
C THR A 197 5.32 -10.62 -5.56
N SER A 198 4.45 -11.61 -5.30
CA SER A 198 3.03 -11.53 -5.64
C SER A 198 2.23 -11.02 -4.46
N ILE A 199 1.18 -10.27 -4.74
CA ILE A 199 0.32 -9.61 -3.76
C ILE A 199 -1.12 -9.98 -4.08
N VAL A 200 -1.86 -10.41 -3.07
CA VAL A 200 -3.31 -10.65 -3.16
C VAL A 200 -3.97 -10.09 -1.92
N GLY A 201 -5.10 -9.42 -2.08
CA GLY A 201 -5.86 -8.89 -0.96
C GLY A 201 -7.31 -8.58 -1.30
N ASP A 202 -8.06 -8.32 -0.24
CA ASP A 202 -9.45 -7.91 -0.29
C ASP A 202 -9.56 -6.40 -0.11
N LEU A 203 -10.58 -5.82 -0.74
CA LEU A 203 -10.90 -4.40 -0.72
C LEU A 203 -12.30 -4.21 -0.16
N THR A 204 -12.48 -3.19 0.67
CA THR A 204 -13.79 -2.71 1.10
C THR A 204 -13.82 -1.21 0.94
N VAL A 205 -14.91 -0.66 0.39
CA VAL A 205 -15.11 0.79 0.36
C VAL A 205 -15.21 1.27 1.81
N PHE A 206 -14.25 2.09 2.21
CA PHE A 206 -14.20 2.69 3.53
C PHE A 206 -15.06 3.96 3.58
N GLY A 207 -15.08 4.72 2.48
CA GLY A 207 -15.91 5.90 2.32
C GLY A 207 -15.52 6.70 1.10
N GLY A 208 -16.07 7.90 0.98
CA GLY A 208 -15.72 8.84 -0.07
C GLY A 208 -16.26 10.24 0.22
N THR A 209 -15.91 11.17 -0.65
CA THR A 209 -16.39 12.57 -0.62
C THR A 209 -17.02 12.92 -1.98
N GLY A 210 -17.70 14.07 -2.07
CA GLY A 210 -18.27 14.57 -3.32
C GLY A 210 -19.17 13.54 -4.01
N SER A 211 -18.86 13.23 -5.27
CA SER A 211 -19.60 12.25 -6.08
C SER A 211 -19.53 10.80 -5.56
N TYR A 212 -18.64 10.51 -4.61
CA TYR A 212 -18.43 9.19 -4.02
C TYR A 212 -18.92 9.08 -2.56
N ALA A 213 -19.56 10.11 -2.02
CA ALA A 213 -19.99 10.15 -0.62
C ALA A 213 -20.96 9.03 -0.21
N SER A 214 -21.76 8.51 -1.15
CA SER A 214 -22.71 7.41 -0.92
C SER A 214 -22.24 6.07 -1.49
N VAL A 215 -21.01 5.99 -2.00
CA VAL A 215 -20.52 4.76 -2.63
C VAL A 215 -20.23 3.71 -1.57
N THR A 216 -20.65 2.47 -1.85
CA THR A 216 -20.37 1.30 -1.03
C THR A 216 -19.92 0.15 -1.91
N GLY A 217 -19.36 -0.89 -1.31
CA GLY A 217 -18.93 -2.08 -2.04
C GLY A 217 -17.57 -2.59 -1.60
N GLY A 218 -16.94 -3.35 -2.47
CA GLY A 218 -15.65 -3.97 -2.21
C GLY A 218 -15.21 -4.81 -3.40
N GLY A 219 -14.14 -5.58 -3.20
CA GLY A 219 -13.60 -6.41 -4.25
C GLY A 219 -12.24 -6.98 -3.89
N THR A 220 -11.40 -7.17 -4.90
CA THR A 220 -10.07 -7.76 -4.71
C THR A 220 -9.00 -6.92 -5.39
N LEU A 221 -7.79 -7.00 -4.85
CA LEU A 221 -6.58 -6.50 -5.47
C LEU A 221 -5.61 -7.64 -5.75
N ARG A 222 -4.87 -7.49 -6.84
CA ARG A 222 -3.67 -8.27 -7.13
C ARG A 222 -2.54 -7.32 -7.42
N GLY A 223 -1.31 -7.72 -7.15
CA GLY A 223 -0.16 -6.95 -7.57
C GLY A 223 1.11 -7.76 -7.71
N GLU A 224 2.07 -7.17 -8.39
CA GLU A 224 3.38 -7.73 -8.64
C GLU A 224 4.46 -6.68 -8.35
N ARG A 225 5.51 -7.12 -7.66
CA ARG A 225 6.70 -6.30 -7.38
C ARG A 225 7.95 -7.10 -7.68
N THR A 226 8.78 -6.56 -8.56
CA THR A 226 10.08 -7.13 -8.96
C THR A 226 11.28 -6.38 -8.34
N VAL A 227 11.00 -5.36 -7.53
CA VAL A 227 11.98 -4.53 -6.82
C VAL A 227 11.89 -4.71 -5.31
N ALA A 228 12.83 -4.15 -4.55
CA ALA A 228 12.83 -4.22 -3.10
C ALA A 228 11.56 -3.58 -2.48
N LEU A 229 11.17 -4.02 -1.28
CA LEU A 229 10.09 -3.38 -0.51
C LEU A 229 10.38 -1.88 -0.37
N GLY A 230 9.38 -1.08 -0.75
CA GLY A 230 9.47 0.37 -0.85
C GLY A 230 9.54 0.89 -2.28
N GLY A 231 9.87 0.04 -3.26
CA GLY A 231 9.85 0.40 -4.68
C GLY A 231 8.49 0.19 -5.36
N ASP A 232 8.51 0.31 -6.69
CA ASP A 232 7.35 0.26 -7.57
C ASP A 232 6.57 -1.06 -7.49
N VAL A 233 5.24 -0.98 -7.62
CA VAL A 233 4.33 -2.13 -7.65
C VAL A 233 3.25 -1.92 -8.71
N ASP A 234 3.05 -2.93 -9.56
CA ASP A 234 1.91 -2.98 -10.49
C ASP A 234 0.71 -3.58 -9.75
N TYR A 235 -0.39 -2.85 -9.63
CA TYR A 235 -1.62 -3.30 -9.00
C TYR A 235 -2.76 -3.39 -10.01
N ARG A 236 -3.60 -4.40 -9.84
CA ARG A 236 -4.86 -4.60 -10.56
C ARG A 236 -6.02 -4.76 -9.59
N PHE A 237 -7.10 -4.04 -9.87
CA PHE A 237 -8.27 -3.94 -9.01
C PHE A 237 -9.48 -4.53 -9.74
N SER A 238 -10.32 -5.24 -9.01
CA SER A 238 -11.64 -5.65 -9.45
C SER A 238 -12.62 -5.33 -8.32
N LEU A 239 -13.50 -4.36 -8.55
CA LEU A 239 -14.45 -3.82 -7.57
C LEU A 239 -15.89 -4.01 -8.03
N THR A 240 -16.79 -4.21 -7.08
CA THR A 240 -18.23 -4.09 -7.27
C THR A 240 -18.71 -2.92 -6.41
N LEU A 241 -19.15 -1.84 -7.06
CA LEU A 241 -19.47 -0.56 -6.43
C LEU A 241 -20.95 -0.20 -6.62
N ALA A 242 -21.63 0.11 -5.52
CA ALA A 242 -23.00 0.59 -5.52
C ALA A 242 -23.07 2.07 -5.19
N GLY A 243 -24.14 2.74 -5.62
CA GLY A 243 -24.35 4.16 -5.35
C GLY A 243 -23.44 5.09 -6.15
N LEU A 244 -22.84 4.61 -7.24
CA LEU A 244 -22.10 5.45 -8.18
C LEU A 244 -23.07 6.41 -8.90
N PRO A 245 -22.64 7.65 -9.20
CA PRO A 245 -23.42 8.58 -10.01
C PRO A 245 -23.77 7.95 -11.38
N THR A 246 -25.03 8.01 -11.79
CA THR A 246 -25.49 7.49 -13.08
C THR A 246 -25.22 8.46 -14.24
N ASP A 247 -25.07 9.75 -13.95
CA ASP A 247 -24.95 10.81 -14.95
C ASP A 247 -23.56 11.46 -14.91
N ARG A 248 -22.49 10.67 -15.08
CA ARG A 248 -21.22 11.30 -15.44
C ARG A 248 -21.28 11.62 -16.93
N PRO A 249 -21.29 12.91 -17.35
CA PRO A 249 -21.14 13.22 -18.75
C PRO A 249 -19.85 12.57 -19.21
N ALA A 250 -19.90 11.80 -20.30
CA ALA A 250 -18.70 11.29 -20.94
C ALA A 250 -17.72 12.46 -21.05
N ALA A 251 -16.50 12.29 -20.53
CA ALA A 251 -15.49 13.34 -20.61
C ALA A 251 -15.41 13.76 -22.08
N ASP A 252 -15.86 14.97 -22.39
CA ASP A 252 -15.81 15.52 -23.74
C ASP A 252 -14.35 15.39 -24.19
N GLU A 253 -14.13 14.52 -25.19
CA GLU A 253 -12.85 14.29 -25.84
C GLU A 253 -12.41 15.63 -26.44
N LYS A 254 -11.49 16.32 -25.77
CA LYS A 254 -10.88 17.57 -26.24
C LYS A 254 -9.54 17.32 -26.87
#